data_AF-A0AAE2CDH6-F1
#
_entry.id   AF-A0AAE2CDH6-F1
#
_cell.length_a   1.000
_cell.length_b   1.000
_cell.length_c   1.000
_cell.angle_alpha   90.00
_cell.angle_beta   90.00
_cell.angle_gamma   90.00
#
_symmetry.space_group_name_H-M   'P 1'
#
loop_
_entity.id
_entity.type
_entity.pdbx_description
1 polymer ?
#
loop_
_entity_poly.entity_id
_entity_poly.type
_entity_poly.pdbx_seq_one_letter_code
_entity_poly.pdbx_strand_id
1 'polypeptide(L)'
;MLRLRVFALLIAAAVLGPIGRVNSHEESGDWHCDSGSGIRVQAQFKPGIITVDGIVDDWKDVGGSDFPLLPALDPDADKEYSAGKMTLKAVHDGKEAYFMLQVNGNYAYTQGDSSKCPSVALMFQIGENASYHRMGGCEQGPDTCTNKTCHGHEVDIMHFSLGNAIPGRLYGGNPIDNREGYGGDRFGHLVDVYAWNPHCRFLDGMGPSGNDTTAQNDWQGSWWHSSLTDHSGFIKDDSPYASEGQKGAYYFEFSRPLRTMDRLQQDAQFTIGKSSKLSAAFWYPVDGKPWHGSAHYSISCDWILLDFISGGSEPIKVAQGSPWDAATAFSLLFSVVAFCMAIFIGSGSELKISSLCQGIMARIKPQALLQQSKKKKGPSRISIATFVIYGLIIVVMAFFLFASYRHWTRRSNFQAEDMLSGVEHDNSFGEPTKVDVPKYAVINTSKGSITVELYKEGSPEVVDEFIVSCQKGRFKGMLFNRVIKNFVIQGGDVNRPGTTEDWTSRGKHYNQLDTSLKHEAFMLGTSKVKPDGGGFDLFITTAPIPDLTEKINVFGRVIKGEDIVQEIEEVDTDEHYRPKAPIGITEVTLKQKL
;
A
#
# COMPACT_ATOMS: atom_id res chain seq x y z
N MET A 1 -32.05 -40.08 -34.27
CA MET A 1 -31.82 -38.69 -34.75
C MET A 1 -32.37 -37.60 -33.83
N LEU A 2 -33.50 -37.81 -33.13
CA LEU A 2 -34.08 -36.79 -32.24
C LEU A 2 -33.23 -36.49 -30.99
N ARG A 3 -32.59 -37.50 -30.38
CA ARG A 3 -31.72 -37.34 -29.20
C ARG A 3 -30.41 -36.58 -29.46
N LEU A 4 -29.90 -36.61 -30.69
CA LEU A 4 -28.67 -35.90 -31.07
C LEU A 4 -28.92 -34.39 -31.26
N ARG A 5 -30.13 -34.00 -31.67
CA ARG A 5 -30.53 -32.60 -31.85
C ARG A 5 -30.78 -31.89 -30.51
N VAL A 6 -31.32 -32.61 -29.53
CA VAL A 6 -31.52 -32.07 -28.16
C VAL A 6 -30.18 -31.88 -27.44
N PHE A 7 -29.22 -32.79 -27.66
CA PHE A 7 -27.86 -32.64 -27.11
C PHE A 7 -27.09 -31.48 -27.75
N ALA A 8 -27.24 -31.27 -29.06
CA ALA A 8 -26.63 -30.12 -29.75
C ALA A 8 -27.23 -28.76 -29.32
N LEU A 9 -28.54 -28.71 -29.03
CA LEU A 9 -29.20 -27.51 -28.50
C LEU A 9 -28.78 -27.18 -27.05
N LEU A 10 -28.56 -28.21 -26.22
CA LEU A 10 -28.04 -28.03 -24.85
C LEU A 10 -26.57 -27.59 -24.84
N ILE A 11 -25.75 -28.06 -25.78
CA ILE A 11 -24.37 -27.60 -25.94
C ILE A 11 -24.33 -26.17 -26.51
N ALA A 12 -25.22 -25.81 -27.45
CA ALA A 12 -25.32 -24.44 -27.95
C ALA A 12 -25.77 -23.45 -26.85
N ALA A 13 -26.65 -23.85 -25.95
CA ALA A 13 -27.04 -23.05 -24.78
C ALA A 13 -25.94 -22.97 -23.71
N ALA A 14 -25.03 -23.95 -23.63
CA ALA A 14 -23.89 -23.93 -22.72
C ALA A 14 -22.67 -23.14 -23.27
N VAL A 15 -22.59 -22.95 -24.60
CA VAL A 15 -21.56 -22.11 -25.24
C VAL A 15 -21.98 -20.64 -25.34
N LEU A 16 -23.28 -20.35 -25.21
CA LEU A 16 -23.82 -19.01 -25.02
C LEU A 16 -24.04 -18.77 -23.51
N GLY A 17 -22.95 -18.68 -22.76
CA GLY A 17 -23.01 -18.05 -21.44
C GLY A 17 -23.61 -16.64 -21.59
N PRO A 18 -24.38 -16.14 -20.60
CA PRO A 18 -24.85 -14.77 -20.65
C PRO A 18 -23.61 -13.87 -20.77
N ILE A 19 -23.52 -13.11 -21.88
CA ILE A 19 -22.58 -11.99 -22.01
C ILE A 19 -22.71 -11.20 -20.71
N GLY A 20 -21.59 -10.94 -20.01
CA GLY A 20 -21.56 -10.41 -18.64
C GLY A 20 -22.12 -8.99 -18.52
N ARG A 21 -23.44 -8.93 -18.72
CA ARG A 21 -24.26 -7.74 -18.78
C ARG A 21 -24.70 -7.43 -17.36
N VAL A 22 -24.46 -6.20 -16.93
CA VAL A 22 -24.86 -5.76 -15.60
C VAL A 22 -26.33 -5.34 -15.64
N ASN A 23 -27.11 -5.72 -14.62
CA ASN A 23 -28.53 -5.37 -14.53
C ASN A 23 -28.74 -3.86 -14.70
N SER A 24 -29.60 -3.48 -15.63
CA SER A 24 -30.00 -2.11 -15.89
C SER A 24 -31.10 -1.67 -14.93
N HIS A 25 -31.21 -0.37 -14.66
CA HIS A 25 -32.44 0.22 -14.12
C HIS A 25 -33.16 0.99 -15.23
N GLU A 26 -34.47 0.79 -15.36
CA GLU A 26 -35.31 1.42 -16.40
C GLU A 26 -35.83 2.82 -16.01
N GLU A 27 -35.42 3.31 -14.85
CA GLU A 27 -35.88 4.57 -14.31
C GLU A 27 -35.02 5.70 -14.88
N SER A 28 -35.50 6.32 -15.96
CA SER A 28 -34.96 7.57 -16.50
C SER A 28 -36.09 8.57 -16.67
N GLY A 29 -35.93 9.79 -16.15
CA GLY A 29 -36.89 10.88 -16.32
C GLY A 29 -36.27 12.08 -17.04
N ASP A 30 -37.10 12.89 -17.68
CA ASP A 30 -36.69 14.22 -18.16
C ASP A 30 -36.49 15.13 -16.95
N TRP A 31 -35.28 15.67 -16.80
CA TRP A 31 -34.97 16.56 -15.70
C TRP A 31 -33.86 17.55 -16.08
N HIS A 32 -33.79 18.66 -15.36
CA HIS A 32 -32.87 19.77 -15.63
C HIS A 32 -32.27 20.30 -14.33
N CYS A 33 -30.99 20.63 -14.36
CA CYS A 33 -30.29 21.38 -13.31
C CYS A 33 -29.40 22.44 -13.93
N ASP A 34 -29.22 23.52 -13.18
CA ASP A 34 -28.19 24.50 -13.48
C ASP A 34 -26.82 23.90 -13.16
N SER A 35 -25.97 23.76 -14.19
CA SER A 35 -24.62 23.23 -14.01
C SER A 35 -23.77 24.20 -13.19
N GLY A 36 -23.18 23.70 -12.11
CA GLY A 36 -22.19 24.42 -11.30
C GLY A 36 -20.87 24.57 -12.06
N SER A 37 -20.86 25.42 -13.09
CA SER A 37 -19.66 25.64 -13.90
C SER A 37 -18.49 26.07 -13.01
N GLY A 38 -17.42 25.27 -12.96
CA GLY A 38 -16.18 25.61 -12.27
C GLY A 38 -15.83 24.83 -11.01
N ILE A 39 -16.58 23.79 -10.63
CA ILE A 39 -16.15 22.86 -9.58
C ILE A 39 -14.97 22.02 -10.08
N ARG A 40 -13.87 22.00 -9.31
CA ARG A 40 -12.63 21.30 -9.66
C ARG A 40 -12.08 20.52 -8.47
N VAL A 41 -11.66 19.29 -8.72
CA VAL A 41 -10.89 18.45 -7.80
C VAL A 41 -9.46 18.38 -8.34
N GLN A 42 -8.48 18.62 -7.47
CA GLN A 42 -7.08 18.64 -7.85
C GLN A 42 -6.38 17.38 -7.35
N ALA A 43 -5.93 16.53 -8.28
CA ALA A 43 -5.05 15.43 -7.99
C ALA A 43 -3.60 15.94 -7.94
N GLN A 44 -3.08 16.15 -6.73
CA GLN A 44 -1.71 16.62 -6.52
C GLN A 44 -0.70 15.48 -6.62
N PHE A 45 0.52 15.78 -7.06
CA PHE A 45 1.63 14.83 -7.05
C PHE A 45 2.12 14.54 -5.62
N LYS A 46 1.97 13.30 -5.15
CA LYS A 46 2.29 12.82 -3.79
C LYS A 46 2.90 11.40 -3.83
N PRO A 47 4.17 11.23 -4.24
CA PRO A 47 4.75 9.90 -4.43
C PRO A 47 5.04 9.17 -3.12
N GLY A 48 4.62 7.91 -3.05
CA GLY A 48 4.94 6.99 -1.94
C GLY A 48 4.29 7.35 -0.59
N ILE A 49 3.25 8.17 -0.59
CA ILE A 49 2.53 8.57 0.64
C ILE A 49 1.27 7.73 0.83
N ILE A 50 0.50 7.50 -0.24
CA ILE A 50 -0.79 6.83 -0.15
C ILE A 50 -0.67 5.32 -0.27
N THR A 51 -1.35 4.61 0.61
CA THR A 51 -1.57 3.16 0.59
C THR A 51 -3.07 2.87 0.53
N VAL A 52 -3.49 1.89 -0.27
CA VAL A 52 -4.89 1.47 -0.37
C VAL A 52 -5.11 0.28 0.57
N ASP A 53 -5.25 0.55 1.87
CA ASP A 53 -5.27 -0.49 2.91
C ASP A 53 -6.30 -0.25 4.03
N GLY A 54 -7.08 0.82 3.92
CA GLY A 54 -8.15 1.21 4.84
C GLY A 54 -7.62 2.07 6.00
N ILE A 55 -6.32 2.36 6.04
CA ILE A 55 -5.69 3.18 7.07
C ILE A 55 -5.64 4.64 6.58
N VAL A 56 -6.64 5.42 6.98
CA VAL A 56 -6.88 6.77 6.45
C VAL A 56 -5.88 7.86 6.88
N ASP A 57 -4.85 7.51 7.65
CA ASP A 57 -3.90 8.46 8.26
C ASP A 57 -2.98 9.13 7.22
N ASP A 58 -2.69 8.44 6.12
CA ASP A 58 -1.93 8.95 4.98
C ASP A 58 -2.68 10.05 4.21
N TRP A 59 -4.01 10.07 4.27
CA TRP A 59 -4.86 11.11 3.66
C TRP A 59 -5.04 12.37 4.52
N LYS A 60 -4.51 12.43 5.74
CA LYS A 60 -4.78 13.53 6.69
C LYS A 60 -4.34 14.91 6.18
N ASP A 61 -3.23 14.95 5.43
CA ASP A 61 -2.64 16.18 4.88
C ASP A 61 -3.02 16.40 3.41
N VAL A 62 -3.94 15.60 2.88
CA VAL A 62 -4.50 15.73 1.53
C VAL A 62 -5.77 16.56 1.60
N GLY A 63 -5.78 17.66 0.84
CA GLY A 63 -6.97 18.50 0.68
C GLY A 63 -8.12 17.74 0.02
N GLY A 64 -9.34 17.98 0.49
CA GLY A 64 -10.57 17.40 -0.06
C GLY A 64 -11.56 18.45 -0.51
N SER A 65 -12.46 18.04 -1.40
CA SER A 65 -13.61 18.84 -1.83
C SER A 65 -14.88 18.22 -1.27
N ASP A 66 -15.66 19.01 -0.53
CA ASP A 66 -16.91 18.57 0.08
C ASP A 66 -18.10 18.79 -0.87
N PHE A 67 -18.92 17.76 -0.99
CA PHE A 67 -20.08 17.72 -1.87
C PHE A 67 -21.36 17.35 -1.12
N PRO A 68 -22.49 18.01 -1.43
CA PRO A 68 -23.79 17.53 -1.00
C PRO A 68 -24.11 16.18 -1.64
N LEU A 69 -24.99 15.41 -1.01
CA LEU A 69 -25.52 14.17 -1.57
C LEU A 69 -26.93 14.42 -2.10
N LEU A 70 -27.11 14.38 -3.43
CA LEU A 70 -28.35 14.74 -4.09
C LEU A 70 -28.99 13.51 -4.75
N PRO A 71 -30.32 13.29 -4.64
CA PRO A 71 -30.97 12.15 -5.28
C PRO A 71 -30.73 12.12 -6.79
N ALA A 72 -30.33 10.98 -7.34
CA ALA A 72 -29.86 10.88 -8.72
C ALA A 72 -30.90 11.26 -9.80
N LEU A 73 -32.17 10.93 -9.56
CA LEU A 73 -33.27 11.25 -10.48
C LEU A 73 -33.91 12.62 -10.20
N ASP A 74 -33.54 13.26 -9.09
CA ASP A 74 -34.18 14.47 -8.62
C ASP A 74 -33.21 15.32 -7.75
N PRO A 75 -32.12 15.85 -8.34
CA PRO A 75 -31.03 16.45 -7.59
C PRO A 75 -31.26 17.93 -7.27
N ASP A 76 -32.52 18.31 -7.05
CA ASP A 76 -32.85 19.65 -6.58
C ASP A 76 -32.25 19.88 -5.19
N ALA A 77 -31.76 21.10 -4.94
CA ALA A 77 -31.08 21.45 -3.70
C ALA A 77 -31.97 21.29 -2.45
N ASP A 78 -33.29 21.40 -2.57
CA ASP A 78 -34.25 21.17 -1.48
C ASP A 78 -34.43 19.68 -1.13
N LYS A 79 -33.89 18.78 -1.96
CA LYS A 79 -33.91 17.33 -1.77
C LYS A 79 -32.55 16.77 -1.36
N GLU A 80 -31.59 17.65 -1.02
CA GLU A 80 -30.30 17.27 -0.45
C GLU A 80 -30.48 16.32 0.73
N TYR A 81 -29.71 15.24 0.71
CA TYR A 81 -29.73 14.25 1.75
C TYR A 81 -29.11 14.79 3.04
N SER A 82 -29.98 15.07 4.01
CA SER A 82 -29.59 15.72 5.27
C SER A 82 -28.64 14.92 6.17
N ALA A 83 -28.41 13.63 5.92
CA ALA A 83 -27.64 12.78 6.82
C ALA A 83 -26.12 12.90 6.65
N GLY A 84 -25.63 13.64 5.64
CA GLY A 84 -24.21 13.68 5.37
C GLY A 84 -23.78 14.37 4.08
N LYS A 85 -22.46 14.49 3.93
CA LYS A 85 -21.78 14.98 2.73
C LYS A 85 -20.69 13.99 2.31
N MET A 86 -20.33 14.01 1.03
CA MET A 86 -19.17 13.26 0.55
C MET A 86 -17.97 14.19 0.36
N THR A 87 -16.86 13.89 1.00
CA THR A 87 -15.57 14.52 0.73
C THR A 87 -14.81 13.65 -0.27
N LEU A 88 -14.47 14.20 -1.42
CA LEU A 88 -13.62 13.54 -2.42
C LEU A 88 -12.21 14.14 -2.35
N LYS A 89 -11.21 13.26 -2.20
CA LYS A 89 -9.79 13.59 -2.32
C LYS A 89 -9.17 12.82 -3.47
N ALA A 90 -8.19 13.41 -4.13
CA ALA A 90 -7.43 12.75 -5.18
C ALA A 90 -5.95 13.15 -5.13
N VAL A 91 -5.06 12.22 -5.43
CA VAL A 91 -3.62 12.45 -5.62
C VAL A 91 -3.07 11.50 -6.69
N HIS A 92 -1.82 11.68 -7.11
CA HIS A 92 -1.14 10.72 -7.97
C HIS A 92 0.36 10.63 -7.62
N ASP A 93 0.99 9.49 -7.88
CA ASP A 93 2.44 9.30 -7.67
C ASP A 93 3.26 9.39 -8.97
N GLY A 94 2.59 9.69 -10.08
CA GLY A 94 3.19 9.75 -11.42
C GLY A 94 3.02 8.46 -12.24
N LYS A 95 2.55 7.39 -11.62
CA LYS A 95 2.18 6.12 -12.26
C LYS A 95 0.73 5.76 -12.00
N GLU A 96 0.28 5.90 -10.76
CA GLU A 96 -1.04 5.58 -10.25
C GLU A 96 -1.79 6.87 -9.87
N ALA A 97 -3.10 6.86 -10.06
CA ALA A 97 -4.04 7.80 -9.45
C ALA A 97 -4.64 7.16 -8.20
N TYR A 98 -4.83 7.97 -7.16
CA TYR A 98 -5.44 7.55 -5.90
C TYR A 98 -6.63 8.44 -5.59
N PHE A 99 -7.70 7.84 -5.06
CA PHE A 99 -8.93 8.52 -4.69
C PHE A 99 -9.36 8.09 -3.30
N MET A 100 -9.87 9.05 -2.52
CA MET A 100 -10.56 8.78 -1.25
C MET A 100 -11.96 9.37 -1.31
N LEU A 101 -12.97 8.53 -1.09
CA LEU A 101 -14.35 8.92 -0.86
C LEU A 101 -14.65 8.78 0.63
N GLN A 102 -14.71 9.92 1.32
CA GLN A 102 -15.11 9.97 2.72
C GLN A 102 -16.58 10.40 2.80
N VAL A 103 -17.45 9.49 3.20
CA VAL A 103 -18.88 9.77 3.36
C VAL A 103 -19.14 10.11 4.82
N ASN A 104 -19.15 11.42 5.08
CA ASN A 104 -19.34 11.98 6.42
C ASN A 104 -20.81 11.90 6.80
N GLY A 105 -21.10 11.30 7.95
CA GLY A 105 -22.45 11.22 8.49
C GLY A 105 -22.52 10.21 9.62
N ASN A 106 -23.74 9.85 10.02
CA ASN A 106 -24.01 8.87 11.06
C ASN A 106 -24.60 7.60 10.43
N TYR A 107 -23.79 6.90 9.67
CA TYR A 107 -24.19 5.69 8.96
C TYR A 107 -23.88 4.46 9.78
N ALA A 108 -24.78 3.49 9.82
CA ALA A 108 -24.51 2.21 10.43
C ALA A 108 -23.88 1.28 9.38
N TYR A 109 -22.88 0.51 9.80
CA TYR A 109 -22.42 -0.63 9.04
C TYR A 109 -23.12 -1.90 9.51
N THR A 110 -23.59 -2.69 8.57
CA THR A 110 -24.15 -4.01 8.82
C THR A 110 -23.70 -4.93 7.70
N GLN A 111 -22.99 -6.00 8.06
CA GLN A 111 -22.60 -7.05 7.11
C GLN A 111 -23.85 -7.71 6.52
N GLY A 112 -23.88 -7.93 5.20
CA GLY A 112 -25.00 -8.65 4.60
C GLY A 112 -25.18 -8.44 3.11
N ASP A 113 -26.44 -8.60 2.68
CA ASP A 113 -26.91 -8.52 1.29
C ASP A 113 -26.41 -7.25 0.57
N SER A 114 -25.88 -7.41 -0.64
CA SER A 114 -25.33 -6.32 -1.47
C SER A 114 -26.37 -5.26 -1.82
N SER A 115 -27.67 -5.58 -1.83
CA SER A 115 -28.75 -4.60 -2.03
C SER A 115 -29.11 -3.80 -0.77
N LYS A 116 -28.56 -4.20 0.37
CA LYS A 116 -28.77 -3.59 1.70
C LYS A 116 -27.47 -3.07 2.31
N CYS A 117 -26.41 -2.97 1.54
CA CYS A 117 -25.14 -2.46 2.02
C CYS A 117 -24.86 -1.07 1.42
N PRO A 118 -23.93 -0.32 2.02
CA PRO A 118 -23.35 0.83 1.35
C PRO A 118 -22.63 0.41 0.07
N SER A 119 -22.74 1.24 -0.97
CA SER A 119 -21.94 1.12 -2.19
C SER A 119 -21.52 2.51 -2.66
N VAL A 120 -20.39 2.59 -3.37
CA VAL A 120 -19.92 3.83 -4.00
C VAL A 120 -19.57 3.58 -5.46
N ALA A 121 -19.60 4.64 -6.26
CA ALA A 121 -19.07 4.61 -7.62
C ALA A 121 -18.27 5.87 -7.95
N LEU A 122 -17.26 5.71 -8.80
CA LEU A 122 -16.63 6.79 -9.54
C LEU A 122 -16.92 6.57 -11.01
N MET A 123 -17.34 7.64 -11.70
CA MET A 123 -17.64 7.59 -13.13
C MET A 123 -16.85 8.67 -13.86
N PHE A 124 -16.26 8.32 -15.00
CA PHE A 124 -15.42 9.18 -15.80
C PHE A 124 -15.96 9.32 -17.22
N GLN A 125 -15.88 10.54 -17.75
CA GLN A 125 -16.25 10.80 -19.14
C GLN A 125 -15.16 10.27 -20.08
N ILE A 126 -15.52 9.41 -21.03
CA ILE A 126 -14.62 8.97 -22.10
C ILE A 126 -15.05 9.57 -23.43
N GLY A 127 -16.31 9.36 -23.79
CA GLY A 127 -16.90 9.88 -25.01
C GLY A 127 -17.21 11.36 -24.91
N GLU A 128 -16.94 12.13 -25.97
CA GLU A 128 -17.13 13.59 -25.97
C GLU A 128 -18.58 14.01 -25.71
N ASN A 129 -19.55 13.20 -26.14
CA ASN A 129 -20.99 13.41 -25.97
C ASN A 129 -21.55 12.72 -24.71
N ALA A 130 -20.70 12.07 -23.93
CA ALA A 130 -21.14 11.29 -22.78
C ALA A 130 -21.67 12.20 -21.68
N SER A 131 -22.90 11.93 -21.25
CA SER A 131 -23.58 12.66 -20.19
C SER A 131 -23.50 11.90 -18.87
N TYR A 132 -23.29 12.60 -17.75
CA TYR A 132 -23.19 11.95 -16.46
C TYR A 132 -24.55 11.35 -16.03
N HIS A 133 -25.65 12.11 -16.18
CA HIS A 133 -26.97 11.75 -15.65
C HIS A 133 -27.57 10.47 -16.27
N ARG A 134 -27.20 10.14 -17.51
CA ARG A 134 -27.62 8.91 -18.20
C ARG A 134 -26.46 7.96 -18.46
N MET A 135 -25.41 7.98 -17.62
CA MET A 135 -24.27 7.05 -17.73
C MET A 135 -23.77 6.91 -19.18
N GLY A 136 -23.58 8.05 -19.86
CA GLY A 136 -23.29 8.15 -21.29
C GLY A 136 -24.40 8.81 -22.11
N GLY A 137 -25.65 8.37 -21.94
CA GLY A 137 -26.82 8.98 -22.59
C GLY A 137 -27.04 8.61 -24.05
N CYS A 138 -26.50 7.48 -24.53
CA CYS A 138 -26.88 6.94 -25.82
C CYS A 138 -28.39 6.60 -25.86
N GLU A 139 -29.09 6.97 -26.93
CA GLU A 139 -30.55 6.78 -27.06
C GLU A 139 -30.97 5.35 -27.44
N GLN A 140 -30.00 4.45 -27.62
CA GLN A 140 -30.25 3.07 -28.01
C GLN A 140 -30.86 2.25 -26.86
N GLY A 141 -31.76 1.33 -27.21
CA GLY A 141 -32.36 0.42 -26.26
C GLY A 141 -31.40 -0.71 -25.84
N PRO A 142 -31.80 -1.53 -24.86
CA PRO A 142 -30.96 -2.58 -24.26
C PRO A 142 -30.21 -3.44 -25.30
N ASP A 143 -30.87 -3.92 -26.35
CA ASP A 143 -30.26 -4.88 -27.29
C ASP A 143 -29.73 -4.25 -28.58
N THR A 144 -29.70 -2.91 -28.68
CA THR A 144 -29.34 -2.19 -29.92
C THR A 144 -28.07 -1.35 -29.79
N CYS A 145 -27.47 -1.32 -28.61
CA CYS A 145 -26.22 -0.60 -28.39
C CYS A 145 -25.04 -1.32 -29.04
N THR A 146 -24.32 -0.58 -29.88
CA THR A 146 -23.08 -1.03 -30.50
C THR A 146 -22.09 0.12 -30.46
N ASN A 147 -20.80 -0.19 -30.57
CA ASN A 147 -19.76 0.84 -30.69
C ASN A 147 -20.08 1.80 -31.85
N LYS A 148 -20.67 1.33 -32.95
CA LYS A 148 -21.05 2.22 -34.07
C LYS A 148 -22.23 3.15 -33.77
N THR A 149 -23.20 2.71 -32.98
CA THR A 149 -24.44 3.46 -32.73
C THR A 149 -24.34 4.36 -31.51
N CYS A 150 -23.49 4.01 -30.55
CA CYS A 150 -23.28 4.75 -29.32
C CYS A 150 -21.90 5.39 -29.19
N HIS A 151 -21.09 5.38 -30.26
CA HIS A 151 -19.77 6.02 -30.27
C HIS A 151 -19.85 7.46 -29.75
N GLY A 152 -18.94 7.82 -28.84
CA GLY A 152 -18.86 9.15 -28.23
C GLY A 152 -19.74 9.31 -26.99
N HIS A 153 -20.47 8.29 -26.56
CA HIS A 153 -21.26 8.30 -25.31
C HIS A 153 -20.64 7.44 -24.20
N GLU A 154 -19.38 7.05 -24.34
CA GLU A 154 -18.68 6.16 -23.43
C GLU A 154 -18.45 6.78 -22.04
N VAL A 155 -18.68 5.98 -21.00
CA VAL A 155 -18.24 6.25 -19.63
C VAL A 155 -17.55 5.03 -19.05
N ASP A 156 -16.52 5.29 -18.25
CA ASP A 156 -15.81 4.32 -17.40
C ASP A 156 -16.35 4.46 -15.98
N ILE A 157 -16.69 3.37 -15.32
CA ILE A 157 -17.34 3.34 -14.02
C ILE A 157 -16.69 2.26 -13.14
N MET A 158 -16.04 2.70 -12.08
CA MET A 158 -15.76 1.83 -10.94
C MET A 158 -16.97 1.83 -10.01
N HIS A 159 -17.39 0.64 -9.58
CA HIS A 159 -18.44 0.50 -8.57
C HIS A 159 -18.01 -0.50 -7.49
N PHE A 160 -18.03 -0.06 -6.24
CA PHE A 160 -17.72 -0.90 -5.08
C PHE A 160 -18.95 -1.10 -4.21
N SER A 161 -19.46 -2.33 -4.16
CA SER A 161 -20.50 -2.73 -3.21
C SER A 161 -19.87 -3.49 -2.05
N LEU A 162 -20.11 -3.02 -0.82
CA LEU A 162 -19.52 -3.63 0.36
C LEU A 162 -20.04 -5.05 0.58
N GLY A 163 -21.34 -5.26 0.67
CA GLY A 163 -21.94 -6.57 0.91
C GLY A 163 -21.32 -7.29 2.13
N ASN A 164 -20.49 -8.30 1.85
CA ASN A 164 -19.76 -9.08 2.84
C ASN A 164 -18.28 -8.67 2.99
N ALA A 165 -17.90 -7.53 2.44
CA ALA A 165 -16.53 -7.07 2.36
C ALA A 165 -15.99 -6.93 3.78
N ILE A 166 -14.77 -7.38 3.94
CA ILE A 166 -13.94 -7.21 5.11
C ILE A 166 -13.31 -5.80 5.08
N PRO A 167 -13.45 -4.99 6.14
CA PRO A 167 -12.78 -3.69 6.24
C PRO A 167 -11.26 -3.83 6.20
N GLY A 168 -10.55 -2.90 5.55
CA GLY A 168 -9.09 -2.87 5.43
C GLY A 168 -8.47 -3.95 4.53
N ARG A 169 -9.30 -4.80 3.92
CA ARG A 169 -8.85 -5.74 2.88
C ARG A 169 -8.75 -5.02 1.53
N LEU A 170 -7.78 -5.44 0.72
CA LEU A 170 -7.62 -4.99 -0.66
C LEU A 170 -8.54 -5.80 -1.59
N TYR A 171 -9.20 -5.10 -2.50
CA TYR A 171 -10.13 -5.63 -3.51
C TYR A 171 -9.67 -5.23 -4.91
N GLY A 172 -10.10 -5.97 -5.94
CA GLY A 172 -9.84 -5.67 -7.36
C GLY A 172 -8.40 -5.90 -7.85
N GLY A 173 -7.41 -5.92 -6.96
CA GLY A 173 -6.00 -6.16 -7.30
C GLY A 173 -5.54 -7.64 -7.30
N ASN A 174 -6.38 -8.59 -6.92
CA ASN A 174 -6.00 -10.01 -6.80
C ASN A 174 -6.48 -10.83 -8.01
N PRO A 175 -5.59 -11.56 -8.71
CA PRO A 175 -5.95 -12.52 -9.76
C PRO A 175 -7.02 -13.57 -9.37
N ILE A 176 -7.16 -13.91 -8.09
CA ILE A 176 -8.24 -14.80 -7.58
C ILE A 176 -9.59 -14.08 -7.61
N ASP A 177 -9.62 -12.81 -7.20
CA ASP A 177 -10.81 -11.94 -7.21
C ASP A 177 -11.18 -11.52 -8.65
N ASN A 178 -10.20 -11.55 -9.56
CA ASN A 178 -10.32 -11.30 -10.99
C ASN A 178 -10.26 -12.60 -11.83
N ARG A 179 -10.62 -13.78 -11.30
CA ARG A 179 -10.56 -15.05 -12.07
C ARG A 179 -11.32 -14.98 -13.40
N GLU A 180 -12.38 -14.18 -13.45
CA GLU A 180 -13.11 -13.89 -14.68
C GLU A 180 -12.77 -12.51 -15.29
N GLY A 181 -12.06 -11.65 -14.56
CA GLY A 181 -11.59 -10.32 -15.01
C GLY A 181 -12.44 -9.14 -14.56
N TYR A 182 -13.50 -9.39 -13.77
CA TYR A 182 -14.54 -8.39 -13.50
C TYR A 182 -14.55 -7.82 -12.08
N GLY A 183 -13.60 -8.20 -11.21
CA GLY A 183 -13.54 -7.73 -9.82
C GLY A 183 -14.58 -8.30 -8.87
N GLY A 184 -15.31 -9.34 -9.28
CA GLY A 184 -16.30 -10.01 -8.46
C GLY A 184 -15.66 -11.05 -7.53
N ASP A 185 -15.52 -10.73 -6.25
CA ASP A 185 -15.01 -11.67 -5.26
C ASP A 185 -16.09 -12.17 -4.28
N ARG A 186 -15.68 -13.10 -3.41
CA ARG A 186 -16.58 -13.79 -2.46
C ARG A 186 -17.12 -12.85 -1.36
N PHE A 187 -16.37 -11.80 -1.04
CA PHE A 187 -16.62 -10.94 0.11
C PHE A 187 -17.02 -9.53 -0.33
N GLY A 188 -16.30 -8.90 -1.25
CA GLY A 188 -16.62 -7.60 -1.86
C GLY A 188 -16.91 -7.71 -3.36
N HIS A 189 -17.44 -6.61 -3.91
CA HIS A 189 -17.67 -6.48 -5.34
C HIS A 189 -17.16 -5.12 -5.81
N LEU A 190 -15.85 -5.02 -6.02
CA LEU A 190 -15.21 -3.87 -6.65
C LEU A 190 -15.07 -4.17 -8.14
N VAL A 191 -15.98 -3.65 -8.95
CA VAL A 191 -16.09 -3.97 -10.36
C VAL A 191 -15.73 -2.75 -11.23
N ASP A 192 -15.12 -3.03 -12.38
CA ASP A 192 -14.85 -2.04 -13.43
C ASP A 192 -15.85 -2.23 -14.57
N VAL A 193 -16.46 -1.14 -15.00
CA VAL A 193 -17.68 -1.16 -15.79
C VAL A 193 -17.65 -0.06 -16.84
N TYR A 194 -17.79 -0.47 -18.09
CA TYR A 194 -18.03 0.44 -19.19
C TYR A 194 -19.51 0.53 -19.55
N ALA A 195 -19.97 1.74 -19.89
CA ALA A 195 -21.33 1.96 -20.34
C ALA A 195 -21.46 3.02 -21.43
N TRP A 196 -22.54 2.90 -22.22
CA TRP A 196 -23.03 3.97 -23.11
C TRP A 196 -24.31 4.63 -22.61
N ASN A 197 -25.08 3.91 -21.79
CA ASN A 197 -26.29 4.35 -21.12
C ASN A 197 -26.62 3.34 -19.99
N PRO A 198 -27.68 3.55 -19.18
CA PRO A 198 -28.01 2.64 -18.08
C PRO A 198 -28.43 1.23 -18.51
N HIS A 199 -28.79 1.03 -19.79
CA HIS A 199 -29.22 -0.26 -20.37
C HIS A 199 -28.09 -1.05 -21.02
N CYS A 200 -27.02 -0.35 -21.39
CA CYS A 200 -25.90 -0.85 -22.17
C CYS A 200 -24.65 -0.68 -21.34
N ARG A 201 -24.61 -1.51 -20.30
CA ARG A 201 -23.59 -1.56 -19.27
C ARG A 201 -22.98 -2.94 -19.21
N PHE A 202 -21.66 -2.99 -19.29
CA PHE A 202 -20.90 -4.22 -19.38
C PHE A 202 -19.71 -4.12 -18.42
N LEU A 203 -19.34 -5.23 -17.82
CA LEU A 203 -18.08 -5.29 -17.09
C LEU A 203 -16.93 -5.12 -18.10
N ASP A 204 -15.86 -4.45 -17.70
CA ASP A 204 -14.73 -4.24 -18.62
C ASP A 204 -14.12 -5.55 -19.09
N GLY A 205 -13.69 -5.54 -20.36
CA GLY A 205 -13.20 -6.74 -21.04
C GLY A 205 -14.32 -7.66 -21.54
N MET A 206 -15.58 -7.36 -21.21
CA MET A 206 -16.76 -7.99 -21.78
C MET A 206 -17.61 -6.97 -22.54
N GLY A 207 -18.01 -7.32 -23.77
CA GLY A 207 -18.83 -6.43 -24.58
C GLY A 207 -19.38 -7.12 -25.82
N PRO A 208 -20.18 -6.42 -26.64
CA PRO A 208 -20.66 -6.95 -27.91
C PRO A 208 -19.50 -7.43 -28.79
N SER A 209 -19.72 -8.52 -29.54
CA SER A 209 -18.71 -9.16 -30.40
C SER A 209 -17.94 -8.14 -31.26
N GLY A 210 -16.61 -8.11 -31.13
CA GLY A 210 -15.73 -7.15 -31.81
C GLY A 210 -15.07 -6.11 -30.88
N ASN A 211 -15.31 -6.20 -29.57
CA ASN A 211 -14.72 -5.36 -28.54
C ASN A 211 -13.78 -6.16 -27.61
N ASP A 212 -13.03 -7.13 -28.14
CA ASP A 212 -12.07 -7.93 -27.36
C ASP A 212 -10.93 -7.02 -26.88
N THR A 213 -11.10 -6.41 -25.71
CA THR A 213 -10.11 -5.54 -25.07
C THR A 213 -9.28 -6.28 -24.04
N THR A 214 -8.17 -5.64 -23.67
CA THR A 214 -7.43 -5.95 -22.45
C THR A 214 -7.82 -5.00 -21.32
N ALA A 215 -8.94 -4.27 -21.44
CA ALA A 215 -9.53 -3.50 -20.35
C ALA A 215 -10.04 -4.53 -19.34
N GLN A 216 -9.19 -4.92 -18.40
CA GLN A 216 -9.61 -5.73 -17.26
C GLN A 216 -9.88 -4.76 -16.11
N ASN A 217 -10.44 -5.24 -15.02
CA ASN A 217 -10.52 -4.42 -13.82
C ASN A 217 -9.12 -3.94 -13.39
N ASP A 218 -8.85 -2.66 -13.61
CA ASP A 218 -7.58 -2.00 -13.26
C ASP A 218 -7.65 -1.24 -11.92
N TRP A 219 -8.78 -1.40 -11.21
CA TRP A 219 -8.98 -0.78 -9.91
C TRP A 219 -8.54 -1.68 -8.78
N GLN A 220 -7.88 -1.06 -7.82
CA GLN A 220 -7.71 -1.60 -6.49
C GLN A 220 -8.49 -0.75 -5.50
N GLY A 221 -9.01 -1.36 -4.45
CA GLY A 221 -9.77 -0.61 -3.45
C GLY A 221 -9.75 -1.22 -2.06
N SER A 222 -9.95 -0.38 -1.07
CA SER A 222 -10.12 -0.75 0.33
C SER A 222 -11.27 0.06 0.91
N TRP A 223 -11.74 -0.32 2.11
CA TRP A 223 -12.69 0.50 2.82
C TRP A 223 -12.53 0.40 4.34
N TRP A 224 -12.99 1.45 5.03
CA TRP A 224 -13.01 1.55 6.48
C TRP A 224 -14.27 2.23 7.00
N HIS A 225 -14.58 2.02 8.28
CA HIS A 225 -15.67 2.70 8.97
C HIS A 225 -15.22 3.22 10.33
N SER A 226 -15.55 4.48 10.66
CA SER A 226 -15.01 5.17 11.84
C SER A 226 -15.41 4.56 13.18
N SER A 227 -16.44 3.70 13.22
CA SER A 227 -16.82 3.00 14.45
C SER A 227 -15.92 1.80 14.78
N LEU A 228 -15.07 1.37 13.85
CA LEU A 228 -14.16 0.26 14.06
C LEU A 228 -12.93 0.74 14.83
N THR A 229 -12.60 0.03 15.91
CA THR A 229 -11.51 0.40 16.83
C THR A 229 -10.19 -0.31 16.56
N ASP A 230 -10.25 -1.48 15.93
CA ASP A 230 -9.10 -2.31 15.59
C ASP A 230 -9.02 -2.43 14.08
N HIS A 231 -7.82 -2.53 13.51
CA HIS A 231 -7.64 -2.79 12.09
C HIS A 231 -7.62 -4.31 11.85
N SER A 232 -8.47 -4.81 10.95
CA SER A 232 -8.63 -6.23 10.64
C SER A 232 -7.35 -6.89 10.15
N GLY A 233 -7.22 -8.19 10.41
CA GLY A 233 -6.45 -9.08 9.53
C GLY A 233 -7.21 -9.39 8.23
N PHE A 234 -6.50 -9.89 7.20
CA PHE A 234 -7.06 -10.24 5.89
C PHE A 234 -8.04 -11.44 5.89
N ILE A 235 -8.26 -12.07 7.05
CA ILE A 235 -9.19 -13.18 7.25
C ILE A 235 -10.42 -12.74 8.04
N LYS A 236 -11.57 -13.31 7.68
CA LYS A 236 -12.88 -12.96 8.24
C LYS A 236 -12.92 -13.03 9.78
N ASP A 237 -12.25 -14.01 10.36
CA ASP A 237 -12.27 -14.26 11.80
C ASP A 237 -11.50 -13.18 12.60
N ASP A 238 -10.58 -12.47 11.95
CA ASP A 238 -9.82 -11.35 12.52
C ASP A 238 -10.41 -9.98 12.13
N SER A 239 -11.59 -9.96 11.50
CA SER A 239 -12.22 -8.73 11.00
C SER A 239 -13.12 -8.11 12.07
N PRO A 240 -12.87 -6.85 12.50
CA PRO A 240 -13.76 -6.12 13.37
C PRO A 240 -14.95 -5.68 12.52
N TYR A 241 -16.11 -6.21 12.87
CA TYR A 241 -17.37 -5.69 12.37
C TYR A 241 -17.97 -4.77 13.42
N ALA A 242 -18.63 -3.70 12.97
CA ALA A 242 -19.25 -2.75 13.87
C ALA A 242 -20.22 -3.47 14.82
N SER A 243 -20.05 -3.28 16.12
CA SER A 243 -20.97 -3.82 17.13
C SER A 243 -22.30 -3.04 17.06
N GLU A 244 -23.43 -3.73 17.07
CA GLU A 244 -24.74 -3.15 17.40
C GLU A 244 -25.18 -1.93 16.55
N GLY A 245 -24.78 -1.85 15.28
CA GLY A 245 -25.21 -0.77 14.39
C GLY A 245 -24.65 0.61 14.78
N GLN A 246 -23.49 0.64 15.44
CA GLN A 246 -22.77 1.88 15.72
C GLN A 246 -22.60 2.71 14.46
N LYS A 247 -22.89 4.00 14.60
CA LYS A 247 -22.92 4.96 13.51
C LYS A 247 -21.58 5.66 13.36
N GLY A 248 -21.19 5.91 12.11
CA GLY A 248 -19.94 6.56 11.79
C GLY A 248 -19.86 7.00 10.32
N ALA A 249 -18.67 7.43 9.94
CA ALA A 249 -18.32 7.78 8.58
C ALA A 249 -17.72 6.57 7.86
N TYR A 250 -17.99 6.49 6.55
CA TYR A 250 -17.30 5.54 5.67
C TYR A 250 -16.12 6.20 4.99
N TYR A 251 -15.08 5.42 4.76
CA TYR A 251 -13.90 5.78 4.00
C TYR A 251 -13.69 4.71 2.95
N PHE A 252 -13.55 5.11 1.70
CA PHE A 252 -13.25 4.21 0.60
C PHE A 252 -12.02 4.73 -0.13
N GLU A 253 -11.04 3.87 -0.30
CA GLU A 253 -9.80 4.18 -0.99
C GLU A 253 -9.76 3.41 -2.29
N PHE A 254 -9.30 4.07 -3.34
CA PHE A 254 -9.15 3.46 -4.64
C PHE A 254 -7.84 3.88 -5.28
N SER A 255 -7.23 2.97 -6.03
CA SER A 255 -6.14 3.30 -6.94
C SER A 255 -6.32 2.62 -8.28
N ARG A 256 -5.75 3.24 -9.31
CA ARG A 256 -5.55 2.62 -10.62
C ARG A 256 -4.39 3.28 -11.36
N PRO A 257 -3.83 2.61 -12.37
CA PRO A 257 -2.85 3.22 -13.25
C PRO A 257 -3.40 4.49 -13.91
N LEU A 258 -2.57 5.54 -14.01
CA LEU A 258 -2.87 6.75 -14.80
C LEU A 258 -3.08 6.40 -16.28
N ARG A 259 -2.42 5.34 -16.75
CA ARG A 259 -2.54 4.80 -18.10
C ARG A 259 -2.83 3.31 -18.00
N THR A 260 -3.96 2.90 -18.55
CA THR A 260 -4.28 1.48 -18.67
C THR A 260 -3.76 0.92 -19.99
N MET A 261 -3.83 -0.40 -20.12
CA MET A 261 -3.46 -1.09 -21.36
C MET A 261 -4.60 -1.13 -22.37
N ASP A 262 -5.77 -0.55 -22.04
CA ASP A 262 -6.92 -0.51 -22.92
C ASP A 262 -6.65 0.27 -24.21
N ARG A 263 -7.10 -0.32 -25.31
CA ARG A 263 -6.93 0.19 -26.68
C ARG A 263 -8.25 0.59 -27.32
N LEU A 264 -9.40 0.26 -26.73
CA LEU A 264 -10.72 0.55 -27.30
C LEU A 264 -11.49 1.65 -26.54
N GLN A 265 -10.81 2.41 -25.68
CA GLN A 265 -11.40 3.55 -24.96
C GLN A 265 -12.61 3.15 -24.11
N GLN A 266 -12.49 2.02 -23.43
CA GLN A 266 -13.34 1.66 -22.32
C GLN A 266 -12.86 2.34 -21.04
N ASP A 267 -11.55 2.55 -20.92
CA ASP A 267 -10.91 3.06 -19.71
C ASP A 267 -10.56 4.54 -19.79
N ALA A 268 -10.73 5.23 -18.67
CA ALA A 268 -10.26 6.59 -18.44
C ALA A 268 -8.73 6.66 -18.44
N GLN A 269 -8.21 7.47 -19.34
CA GLN A 269 -6.77 7.70 -19.48
C GLN A 269 -6.37 9.03 -18.86
N PHE A 270 -5.81 9.01 -17.66
CA PHE A 270 -5.39 10.21 -16.94
C PHE A 270 -4.06 10.76 -17.46
N THR A 271 -4.03 12.05 -17.74
CA THR A 271 -2.83 12.73 -18.23
C THR A 271 -2.44 13.84 -17.27
N ILE A 272 -1.23 13.74 -16.71
CA ILE A 272 -0.67 14.82 -15.89
C ILE A 272 -0.61 16.11 -16.71
N GLY A 273 -1.10 17.21 -16.12
CA GLY A 273 -1.25 18.52 -16.73
C GLY A 273 -2.55 18.71 -17.51
N LYS A 274 -3.46 17.72 -17.55
CA LYS A 274 -4.78 17.83 -18.18
C LYS A 274 -5.89 17.61 -17.17
N SER A 275 -7.09 18.03 -17.57
CA SER A 275 -8.33 17.78 -16.84
C SER A 275 -9.07 16.58 -17.44
N SER A 276 -9.58 15.72 -16.57
CA SER A 276 -10.62 14.73 -16.90
C SER A 276 -11.95 15.20 -16.31
N LYS A 277 -13.05 14.53 -16.66
CA LYS A 277 -14.35 14.76 -16.03
C LYS A 277 -14.74 13.57 -15.19
N LEU A 278 -15.20 13.82 -13.97
CA LEU A 278 -15.57 12.81 -12.98
C LEU A 278 -16.96 13.08 -12.41
N SER A 279 -17.62 12.04 -11.94
CA SER A 279 -18.75 12.10 -11.00
C SER A 279 -18.60 10.99 -9.97
N ALA A 280 -19.25 11.13 -8.82
CA ALA A 280 -19.29 10.10 -7.79
C ALA A 280 -20.72 9.87 -7.30
N ALA A 281 -20.99 8.66 -6.85
CA ALA A 281 -22.29 8.25 -6.34
C ALA A 281 -22.17 7.42 -5.07
N PHE A 282 -23.22 7.44 -4.25
CA PHE A 282 -23.34 6.70 -3.01
C PHE A 282 -24.72 6.08 -2.87
N TRP A 283 -24.75 4.78 -2.57
CA TRP A 283 -25.95 4.03 -2.22
C TRP A 283 -25.90 3.71 -0.74
N TYR A 284 -27.03 3.89 -0.04
CA TYR A 284 -27.16 3.52 1.36
C TYR A 284 -28.60 3.10 1.68
N PRO A 285 -28.81 2.02 2.45
CA PRO A 285 -30.15 1.60 2.87
C PRO A 285 -30.76 2.59 3.86
N VAL A 286 -31.58 3.52 3.35
CA VAL A 286 -32.31 4.47 4.21
C VAL A 286 -33.41 3.72 4.97
N ASP A 287 -33.47 3.93 6.29
CA ASP A 287 -34.42 3.26 7.20
C ASP A 287 -34.41 1.72 7.12
N GLY A 288 -33.26 1.13 6.78
CA GLY A 288 -33.09 -0.32 6.64
C GLY A 288 -33.80 -0.93 5.42
N LYS A 289 -34.34 -0.10 4.52
CA LYS A 289 -34.88 -0.55 3.25
C LYS A 289 -33.75 -0.72 2.23
N PRO A 290 -33.68 -1.86 1.51
CA PRO A 290 -32.75 -1.99 0.40
C PRO A 290 -32.97 -0.88 -0.61
N TRP A 291 -31.88 -0.35 -1.15
CA TRP A 291 -31.95 0.54 -2.29
C TRP A 291 -32.27 -0.27 -3.55
N HIS A 292 -32.99 0.34 -4.50
CA HIS A 292 -33.21 -0.19 -5.85
C HIS A 292 -32.31 0.56 -6.84
N GLY A 293 -32.29 0.15 -8.11
CA GLY A 293 -31.22 0.52 -9.05
C GLY A 293 -30.90 2.01 -9.15
N SER A 294 -31.90 2.88 -9.21
CA SER A 294 -31.75 4.34 -9.30
C SER A 294 -31.65 5.06 -7.95
N ALA A 295 -31.88 4.36 -6.83
CA ALA A 295 -31.97 4.93 -5.49
C ALA A 295 -30.59 5.22 -4.89
N HIS A 296 -29.88 6.17 -5.50
CA HIS A 296 -28.57 6.65 -5.07
C HIS A 296 -28.51 8.16 -5.02
N TYR A 297 -27.45 8.62 -4.37
CA TYR A 297 -27.11 10.02 -4.26
C TYR A 297 -25.88 10.31 -5.13
N SER A 298 -25.93 11.35 -5.94
CA SER A 298 -24.79 11.90 -6.66
C SER A 298 -24.18 13.08 -5.92
N ILE A 299 -22.90 13.36 -6.16
CA ILE A 299 -22.19 14.49 -5.53
C ILE A 299 -22.36 15.82 -6.27
N SER A 300 -22.92 15.80 -7.46
CA SER A 300 -23.04 16.96 -8.33
C SER A 300 -24.14 16.76 -9.36
N CYS A 301 -24.64 17.89 -9.85
CA CYS A 301 -25.63 17.99 -10.90
C CYS A 301 -24.99 18.05 -12.32
N ASP A 302 -23.66 18.06 -12.42
CA ASP A 302 -22.93 17.93 -13.70
C ASP A 302 -21.53 17.33 -13.44
N TRP A 303 -20.81 17.02 -14.52
CA TRP A 303 -19.41 16.61 -14.48
C TRP A 303 -18.54 17.59 -13.67
N ILE A 304 -17.73 17.04 -12.77
CA ILE A 304 -16.70 17.77 -12.03
C ILE A 304 -15.38 17.65 -12.78
N LEU A 305 -14.61 18.73 -12.88
CA LEU A 305 -13.28 18.68 -13.48
C LEU A 305 -12.27 18.07 -12.50
N LEU A 306 -11.56 17.04 -12.94
CA LEU A 306 -10.45 16.41 -12.24
C LEU A 306 -9.12 16.85 -12.86
N ASP A 307 -8.37 17.71 -12.19
CA ASP A 307 -7.09 18.21 -12.68
C ASP A 307 -5.93 17.38 -12.12
N PHE A 308 -5.15 16.72 -12.98
CA PHE A 308 -3.89 16.09 -12.57
C PHE A 308 -2.77 17.10 -12.64
N ILE A 309 -2.26 17.54 -11.49
CA ILE A 309 -1.30 18.65 -11.42
C ILE A 309 0.12 18.12 -11.45
N SER A 310 0.92 18.58 -12.42
CA SER A 310 2.35 18.28 -12.44
C SER A 310 3.03 18.81 -11.17
N GLY A 311 3.87 18.00 -10.55
CA GLY A 311 4.68 18.40 -9.39
C GLY A 311 5.66 19.51 -9.76
N GLY A 312 5.20 20.76 -9.71
CA GLY A 312 5.99 21.98 -9.83
C GLY A 312 5.84 22.76 -8.53
N SER A 313 6.98 23.17 -7.96
CA SER A 313 7.07 24.02 -6.76
C SER A 313 5.96 25.07 -6.74
N GLU A 314 5.07 25.01 -5.77
CA GLU A 314 4.23 26.17 -5.50
C GLU A 314 5.17 27.37 -5.27
N PRO A 315 4.93 28.52 -5.91
CA PRO A 315 5.59 29.74 -5.49
C PRO A 315 5.15 29.99 -4.06
N ILE A 316 6.12 29.93 -3.14
CA ILE A 316 5.94 30.22 -1.72
C ILE A 316 5.14 31.53 -1.59
N LYS A 317 3.84 31.43 -1.29
CA LYS A 317 3.12 32.53 -0.68
C LYS A 317 3.69 32.64 0.72
N VAL A 318 4.65 33.54 0.89
CA VAL A 318 5.17 33.94 2.19
C VAL A 318 4.02 34.59 2.95
N ALA A 319 3.26 33.79 3.70
CA ALA A 319 2.58 34.28 4.87
C ALA A 319 3.67 34.59 5.91
N GLN A 320 3.76 35.87 6.31
CA GLN A 320 4.63 36.29 7.40
C GLN A 320 4.27 35.51 8.67
N GLY A 321 5.13 34.57 9.04
CA GLY A 321 5.12 33.84 10.30
C GLY A 321 6.52 33.29 10.54
N SER A 322 7.18 33.79 11.58
CA SER A 322 8.60 33.57 11.89
C SER A 322 8.99 32.09 12.06
N PRO A 323 10.06 31.60 11.43
CA PRO A 323 10.67 30.33 11.78
C PRO A 323 11.81 30.54 12.78
N TRP A 324 11.65 30.04 14.00
CA TRP A 324 12.79 29.67 14.84
C TRP A 324 13.02 28.17 14.68
N ASP A 325 13.69 27.79 13.60
CA ASP A 325 14.28 26.46 13.49
C ASP A 325 15.56 26.43 14.32
N ALA A 326 15.48 25.81 15.51
CA ALA A 326 16.62 25.69 16.40
C ALA A 326 17.84 25.04 15.72
N ALA A 327 17.62 24.15 14.75
CA ALA A 327 18.69 23.41 14.07
C ALA A 327 19.60 24.27 13.17
N THR A 328 19.06 25.34 12.54
CA THR A 328 19.85 26.25 11.69
C THR A 328 20.63 27.27 12.52
N ALA A 329 20.10 27.71 13.67
CA ALA A 329 20.82 28.57 14.60
C ALA A 329 22.05 27.87 15.21
N PHE A 330 21.93 26.58 15.56
CA PHE A 330 23.06 25.81 16.09
C PHE A 330 24.15 25.58 15.03
N SER A 331 23.78 25.33 13.77
CA SER A 331 24.75 25.13 12.68
C SER A 331 25.56 26.40 12.36
N LEU A 332 24.92 27.58 12.45
CA LEU A 332 25.60 28.87 12.30
C LEU A 332 26.51 29.17 13.51
N LEU A 333 26.09 28.80 14.72
CA LEU A 333 26.89 29.00 15.93
C LEU A 333 28.17 28.14 15.90
N PHE A 334 28.05 26.86 15.50
CA PHE A 334 29.21 25.97 15.40
C PHE A 334 30.17 26.36 14.28
N SER A 335 29.68 26.87 13.15
CA SER A 335 30.54 27.33 12.05
C SER A 335 31.31 28.61 12.43
N VAL A 336 30.68 29.55 13.16
CA VAL A 336 31.35 30.75 13.66
C VAL A 336 32.39 30.41 14.74
N VAL A 337 32.08 29.47 15.65
CA VAL A 337 33.04 29.01 16.67
C VAL A 337 34.24 28.29 16.01
N ALA A 338 34.00 27.46 14.99
CA ALA A 338 35.06 26.81 14.24
C ALA A 338 35.95 27.82 13.48
N PHE A 339 35.35 28.85 12.89
CA PHE A 339 36.07 29.92 12.19
C PHE A 339 36.92 30.77 13.15
N CYS A 340 36.40 31.11 14.34
CA CYS A 340 37.16 31.83 15.36
C CYS A 340 38.33 30.99 15.91
N MET A 341 38.13 29.69 16.12
CA MET A 341 39.20 28.78 16.56
C MET A 341 40.29 28.62 15.49
N ALA A 342 39.92 28.61 14.21
CA ALA A 342 40.89 28.57 13.09
C ALA A 342 41.75 29.85 13.02
N ILE A 343 41.17 31.02 13.29
CA ILE A 343 41.91 32.30 13.33
C ILE A 343 42.88 32.35 14.53
N PHE A 344 42.48 31.82 15.69
CA PHE A 344 43.34 31.78 16.88
C PHE A 344 44.50 30.77 16.75
N ILE A 345 44.31 29.68 16.02
CA ILE A 345 45.37 28.69 15.75
C ILE A 345 46.30 29.19 14.62
N GLY A 346 45.76 29.94 13.64
CA GLY A 346 46.54 30.50 12.53
C GLY A 346 47.36 31.76 12.85
N SER A 347 47.14 32.39 14.01
CA SER A 347 47.87 33.60 14.45
C SER A 347 48.92 33.33 15.54
N GLY A 348 49.15 32.04 15.86
CA GLY A 348 50.09 31.59 16.89
C GLY A 348 51.47 31.19 16.38
N SER A 349 52.08 31.92 15.45
CA SER A 349 53.51 31.76 15.15
C SER A 349 54.10 33.01 14.47
N GLU A 350 54.89 33.74 15.26
CA GLU A 350 55.93 34.73 14.90
C GLU A 350 55.66 35.73 13.76
N LEU A 351 55.55 37.03 14.10
CA LEU A 351 56.08 38.09 13.24
C LEU A 351 56.80 39.16 14.07
N LYS A 352 58.15 39.12 14.01
CA LYS A 352 59.04 40.24 14.34
C LYS A 352 58.74 41.41 13.40
N ILE A 353 58.48 42.60 13.95
CA ILE A 353 58.71 43.85 13.23
C ILE A 353 59.46 44.81 14.13
N SER A 354 60.76 44.91 13.90
CA SER A 354 61.59 46.05 14.28
C SER A 354 61.62 47.06 13.13
N SER A 355 61.52 48.35 13.48
CA SER A 355 61.90 49.54 12.69
C SER A 355 60.97 49.97 11.54
N LEU A 356 60.27 51.09 11.70
CA LEU A 356 60.68 52.40 11.13
C LEU A 356 59.75 53.55 11.59
N CYS A 357 60.32 54.75 11.67
CA CYS A 357 59.71 56.08 11.82
C CYS A 357 59.38 56.62 13.23
N GLN A 358 60.46 57.11 13.84
CA GLN A 358 60.57 58.43 14.49
C GLN A 358 59.55 59.48 14.00
N GLY A 359 58.93 60.19 14.94
CA GLY A 359 58.16 61.40 14.62
C GLY A 359 57.34 61.97 15.76
N ILE A 360 57.97 62.87 16.51
CA ILE A 360 57.37 64.00 17.26
C ILE A 360 56.97 63.73 18.72
N MET A 361 57.82 64.31 19.58
CA MET A 361 57.64 64.58 20.99
C MET A 361 56.50 65.56 21.28
N ALA A 362 55.91 65.33 22.46
CA ALA A 362 55.46 66.32 23.44
C ALA A 362 54.27 67.21 23.10
N ARG A 363 53.23 67.14 23.94
CA ARG A 363 52.99 68.19 24.95
C ARG A 363 51.85 67.84 25.93
N ILE A 364 52.20 67.97 27.23
CA ILE A 364 51.37 68.54 28.31
C ILE A 364 50.29 67.64 28.94
N LYS A 365 50.67 67.03 30.07
CA LYS A 365 49.86 66.90 31.32
C LYS A 365 49.76 68.30 32.00
N PRO A 366 48.91 68.60 33.02
CA PRO A 366 48.33 67.68 34.02
C PRO A 366 46.92 68.04 34.60
N GLN A 367 46.38 67.14 35.43
CA GLN A 367 45.65 67.36 36.73
C GLN A 367 44.45 68.33 36.77
N ALA A 368 43.31 68.05 37.40
CA ALA A 368 43.00 67.38 38.68
C ALA A 368 41.50 66.98 38.63
N LEU A 369 41.01 65.93 39.29
CA LEU A 369 40.76 65.92 40.73
C LEU A 369 40.68 64.47 41.24
N LEU A 370 41.66 64.16 42.08
CA LEU A 370 41.70 63.07 43.04
C LEU A 370 40.71 63.36 44.17
N GLN A 371 39.86 62.38 44.47
CA GLN A 371 39.50 61.86 45.80
C GLN A 371 37.99 61.60 45.97
N GLN A 372 37.57 60.39 45.63
CA GLN A 372 36.93 59.53 46.62
C GLN A 372 37.55 58.13 46.52
N SER A 373 38.69 57.98 47.19
CA SER A 373 39.19 56.67 47.60
C SER A 373 38.41 56.23 48.83
N LYS A 374 37.78 55.06 48.79
CA LYS A 374 38.05 53.95 49.73
C LYS A 374 37.20 52.72 49.40
N LYS A 375 37.93 51.60 49.22
CA LYS A 375 37.49 50.20 49.13
C LYS A 375 36.62 49.78 47.92
N LYS A 376 37.28 49.61 46.77
CA LYS A 376 36.93 48.56 45.81
C LYS A 376 37.89 47.39 46.02
N LYS A 377 37.41 46.28 46.60
CA LYS A 377 38.01 44.96 46.35
C LYS A 377 37.80 44.70 44.85
N GLY A 378 38.86 44.68 44.06
CA GLY A 378 38.74 44.26 42.66
C GLY A 378 38.18 42.84 42.58
N PRO A 379 37.41 42.50 41.54
CA PRO A 379 37.07 41.10 41.28
C PRO A 379 38.38 40.34 41.08
N SER A 380 38.54 39.25 41.82
CA SER A 380 39.73 38.39 41.79
C SER A 380 40.03 37.98 40.35
N ARG A 381 41.26 38.26 39.88
CA ARG A 381 41.78 37.66 38.66
C ARG A 381 41.67 36.14 38.83
N ILE A 382 40.83 35.51 38.01
CA ILE A 382 40.74 34.06 37.93
C ILE A 382 42.14 33.57 37.56
N SER A 383 42.74 32.80 38.46
CA SER A 383 44.10 32.32 38.28
C SER A 383 44.16 31.42 37.06
N ILE A 384 45.27 31.44 36.33
CA ILE A 384 45.56 30.49 35.24
C ILE A 384 45.34 29.04 35.72
N ALA A 385 45.58 28.78 37.02
CA ALA A 385 45.29 27.50 37.65
C ALA A 385 43.81 27.07 37.52
N THR A 386 42.87 28.00 37.55
CA THR A 386 41.43 27.69 37.44
C THR A 386 41.07 27.23 36.03
N PHE A 387 41.67 27.82 34.99
CA PHE A 387 41.49 27.37 33.61
C PHE A 387 42.10 25.99 33.37
N VAL A 388 43.26 25.71 33.98
CA VAL A 388 43.89 24.38 33.93
C VAL A 388 43.01 23.33 34.62
N ILE A 389 42.40 23.68 35.75
CA ILE A 389 41.47 22.79 36.47
C ILE A 389 40.23 22.48 35.63
N TYR A 390 39.60 23.49 35.01
CA TYR A 390 38.45 23.25 34.14
C TYR A 390 38.82 22.45 32.88
N GLY A 391 40.00 22.68 32.30
CA GLY A 391 40.52 21.88 31.20
C GLY A 391 40.71 20.41 31.59
N LEU A 392 41.27 20.15 32.77
CA LEU A 392 41.41 18.79 33.30
C LEU A 392 40.05 18.12 33.53
N ILE A 393 39.06 18.84 34.05
CA ILE A 393 37.70 18.30 34.26
C ILE A 393 37.06 17.89 32.93
N ILE A 394 37.20 18.71 31.88
CA ILE A 394 36.66 18.38 30.54
C ILE A 394 37.34 17.15 29.94
N VAL A 395 38.67 17.03 30.09
CA VAL A 395 39.41 15.85 29.62
C VAL A 395 38.99 14.59 30.38
N VAL A 396 38.78 14.69 31.70
CA VAL A 396 38.30 13.56 32.51
C VAL A 396 36.88 13.16 32.09
N MET A 397 35.98 14.12 31.87
CA MET A 397 34.63 13.83 31.36
C MET A 397 34.65 13.18 29.98
N ALA A 398 35.47 13.68 29.05
CA ALA A 398 35.64 13.08 27.73
C ALA A 398 36.19 11.64 27.82
N PHE A 399 37.12 11.39 28.76
CA PHE A 399 37.63 10.05 29.02
C PHE A 399 36.56 9.13 29.60
N PHE A 400 35.70 9.60 30.50
CA PHE A 400 34.57 8.81 31.01
C PHE A 400 33.52 8.51 29.94
N LEU A 401 33.21 9.46 29.06
CA LEU A 401 32.31 9.25 27.92
C LEU A 401 32.91 8.25 26.93
N PHE A 402 34.22 8.37 26.64
CA PHE A 402 34.93 7.43 25.78
C PHE A 402 35.03 6.04 26.40
N ALA A 403 35.30 5.93 27.71
CA ALA A 403 35.33 4.66 28.43
C ALA A 403 33.95 4.01 28.50
N SER A 404 32.87 4.80 28.67
CA SER A 404 31.49 4.30 28.67
C SER A 404 31.07 3.83 27.28
N TYR A 405 31.41 4.60 26.23
CA TYR A 405 31.19 4.22 24.83
C TYR A 405 31.97 2.93 24.48
N ARG A 406 33.23 2.84 24.92
CA ARG A 406 34.08 1.66 24.72
C ARG A 406 33.60 0.46 25.53
N HIS A 407 33.06 0.67 26.73
CA HIS A 407 32.46 -0.40 27.54
C HIS A 407 31.15 -0.92 26.93
N TRP A 408 30.30 -0.02 26.39
CA TRP A 408 29.08 -0.39 25.68
C TRP A 408 29.38 -1.18 24.39
N THR A 409 30.35 -0.73 23.60
CA THR A 409 30.81 -1.45 22.39
C THR A 409 31.59 -2.73 22.69
N ARG A 410 32.26 -2.84 23.85
CA ARG A 410 32.83 -4.12 24.30
C ARG A 410 31.76 -5.07 24.82
N ARG A 411 30.69 -4.59 25.46
CA ARG A 411 29.57 -5.43 25.93
C ARG A 411 28.81 -6.06 24.76
N SER A 412 28.70 -5.38 23.63
CA SER A 412 28.14 -5.97 22.39
C SER A 412 29.07 -6.99 21.73
N ASN A 413 30.39 -6.84 21.87
CA ASN A 413 31.35 -7.76 21.25
C ASN A 413 31.72 -8.95 22.14
N PHE A 414 31.69 -8.82 23.47
CA PHE A 414 32.00 -9.93 24.39
C PHE A 414 30.87 -10.98 24.46
N GLN A 415 29.67 -10.65 23.99
CA GLN A 415 28.56 -11.60 23.86
C GLN A 415 28.60 -12.39 22.54
N ALA A 416 29.55 -12.08 21.66
CA ALA A 416 29.74 -12.73 20.36
C ALA A 416 30.93 -13.71 20.32
N GLU A 417 31.73 -13.84 21.38
CA GLU A 417 32.98 -14.62 21.36
C GLU A 417 33.12 -15.73 22.42
N ASP A 418 32.16 -15.92 23.34
CA ASP A 418 32.28 -16.90 24.45
C ASP A 418 31.21 -18.02 24.45
N MET A 419 30.70 -18.42 23.27
CA MET A 419 29.86 -19.63 23.10
C MET A 419 30.37 -20.52 21.95
N LEU A 420 31.69 -20.48 21.69
CA LEU A 420 32.38 -21.48 20.86
C LEU A 420 33.54 -22.10 21.65
N SER A 421 33.24 -22.73 22.79
CA SER A 421 34.07 -23.82 23.32
C SER A 421 33.29 -24.63 24.36
N GLY A 422 33.22 -25.95 24.17
CA GLY A 422 32.72 -26.91 25.16
C GLY A 422 31.61 -27.83 24.67
N VAL A 423 31.98 -28.95 24.05
CA VAL A 423 31.13 -30.14 23.85
C VAL A 423 31.35 -31.06 25.05
N GLU A 424 30.29 -31.51 25.73
CA GLU A 424 29.98 -32.92 26.05
C GLU A 424 28.78 -33.07 27.03
N HIS A 425 28.10 -34.22 26.89
CA HIS A 425 26.88 -34.72 27.54
C HIS A 425 26.74 -34.49 29.06
N ASP A 426 25.55 -34.07 29.52
CA ASP A 426 24.79 -34.82 30.54
C ASP A 426 23.30 -34.42 30.60
N ASN A 427 22.45 -35.39 30.92
CA ASN A 427 20.99 -35.28 31.09
C ASN A 427 20.61 -34.49 32.35
N SER A 428 19.78 -33.45 32.22
CA SER A 428 18.76 -33.15 33.24
C SER A 428 17.65 -32.23 32.71
N PHE A 429 16.41 -32.62 33.01
CA PHE A 429 15.19 -31.86 32.75
C PHE A 429 15.18 -30.54 33.53
N GLY A 430 15.00 -29.42 32.82
CA GLY A 430 14.66 -28.11 33.36
C GLY A 430 13.73 -27.37 32.40
N GLU A 431 12.67 -26.76 32.93
CA GLU A 431 11.61 -26.04 32.18
C GLU A 431 12.14 -25.10 31.09
N PRO A 432 11.44 -24.96 29.94
CA PRO A 432 11.89 -24.06 28.89
C PRO A 432 11.57 -22.62 29.27
N THR A 433 12.60 -21.87 29.63
CA THR A 433 12.58 -20.40 29.59
C THR A 433 12.25 -19.95 28.17
N LYS A 434 11.20 -19.13 28.01
CA LYS A 434 10.77 -18.53 26.74
C LYS A 434 11.94 -17.77 26.08
N VAL A 435 12.60 -18.41 25.12
CA VAL A 435 13.49 -17.74 24.18
C VAL A 435 12.63 -16.95 23.21
N ASP A 436 13.05 -15.72 22.93
CA ASP A 436 12.31 -14.77 22.11
C ASP A 436 12.47 -15.12 20.62
N VAL A 437 11.59 -15.99 20.11
CA VAL A 437 11.65 -16.51 18.74
C VAL A 437 10.96 -15.53 17.78
N PRO A 438 11.59 -15.14 16.65
CA PRO A 438 10.94 -14.33 15.62
C PRO A 438 9.66 -14.99 15.12
N LYS A 439 8.55 -14.25 15.19
CA LYS A 439 7.22 -14.72 14.75
C LYS A 439 7.01 -14.57 13.24
N TYR A 440 7.74 -13.65 12.61
CA TYR A 440 7.57 -13.29 11.21
C TYR A 440 8.91 -13.31 10.46
N ALA A 441 8.85 -13.51 9.15
CA ALA A 441 9.99 -13.28 8.25
C ALA A 441 9.53 -12.50 7.01
N VAL A 442 10.34 -11.55 6.56
CA VAL A 442 10.13 -10.80 5.32
C VAL A 442 11.12 -11.31 4.29
N ILE A 443 10.63 -11.99 3.27
CA ILE A 443 11.39 -12.54 2.15
C ILE A 443 11.35 -11.51 1.02
N ASN A 444 12.44 -10.76 0.87
CA ASN A 444 12.59 -9.82 -0.24
C ASN A 444 13.00 -10.60 -1.49
N THR A 445 12.28 -10.42 -2.59
CA THR A 445 12.56 -11.04 -3.89
C THR A 445 12.84 -9.97 -4.94
N SER A 446 13.24 -10.40 -6.14
CA SER A 446 13.35 -9.50 -7.30
C SER A 446 12.00 -8.97 -7.80
N LYS A 447 10.87 -9.50 -7.32
CA LYS A 447 9.51 -9.09 -7.71
C LYS A 447 8.82 -8.25 -6.63
N GLY A 448 9.19 -8.44 -5.37
CA GLY A 448 8.60 -7.72 -4.24
C GLY A 448 8.89 -8.42 -2.92
N SER A 449 8.31 -7.91 -1.84
CA SER A 449 8.51 -8.46 -0.49
C SER A 449 7.35 -9.37 -0.09
N ILE A 450 7.66 -10.57 0.40
CA ILE A 450 6.69 -11.56 0.88
C ILE A 450 6.88 -11.69 2.39
N THR A 451 5.89 -11.31 3.18
CA THR A 451 5.92 -11.48 4.63
C THR A 451 5.21 -12.75 5.02
N VAL A 452 5.87 -13.58 5.84
CA VAL A 452 5.37 -14.87 6.31
C VAL A 452 5.27 -14.90 7.83
N GLU A 453 4.21 -15.51 8.34
CA GLU A 453 4.07 -15.90 9.76
C GLU A 453 4.62 -17.31 9.96
N LEU A 454 5.44 -17.51 10.99
CA LEU A 454 6.10 -18.77 11.28
C LEU A 454 5.32 -19.55 12.36
N TYR A 455 5.01 -20.81 12.07
CA TYR A 455 4.27 -21.71 12.94
C TYR A 455 5.20 -22.53 13.84
N LYS A 456 5.83 -21.84 14.79
CA LYS A 456 6.79 -22.45 15.71
C LYS A 456 6.19 -23.60 16.52
N GLU A 457 4.94 -23.48 16.93
CA GLU A 457 4.25 -24.51 17.73
C GLU A 457 3.97 -25.79 16.94
N GLY A 458 3.70 -25.67 15.63
CA GLY A 458 3.40 -26.82 14.77
C GLY A 458 4.64 -27.55 14.24
N SER A 459 5.71 -26.81 13.94
CA SER A 459 6.92 -27.34 13.30
C SER A 459 8.21 -26.76 13.91
N PRO A 460 8.48 -26.99 15.21
CA PRO A 460 9.53 -26.26 15.94
C PRO A 460 10.93 -26.45 15.34
N GLU A 461 11.32 -27.68 15.01
CA GLU A 461 12.64 -27.99 14.45
C GLU A 461 12.85 -27.33 13.08
N VAL A 462 11.82 -27.29 12.23
CA VAL A 462 11.88 -26.70 10.90
C VAL A 462 11.99 -25.18 10.98
N VAL A 463 11.23 -24.56 11.89
CA VAL A 463 11.30 -23.11 12.12
C VAL A 463 12.66 -22.71 12.66
N ASP A 464 13.28 -23.49 13.56
CA ASP A 464 14.65 -23.21 14.01
C ASP A 464 15.66 -23.32 12.87
N GLU A 465 15.55 -24.37 12.06
CA GLU A 465 16.43 -24.56 10.91
C GLU A 465 16.29 -23.43 9.88
N PHE A 466 15.06 -22.95 9.66
CA PHE A 466 14.78 -21.79 8.81
C PHE A 466 15.42 -20.52 9.37
N ILE A 467 15.20 -20.21 10.66
CA ILE A 467 15.77 -19.03 11.33
C ILE A 467 17.31 -19.04 11.26
N VAL A 468 17.93 -20.18 11.57
CA VAL A 468 19.39 -20.35 11.48
C VAL A 468 19.88 -20.16 10.04
N SER A 469 19.12 -20.65 9.06
CA SER A 469 19.47 -20.49 7.64
C SER A 469 19.34 -19.04 7.18
N CYS A 470 18.35 -18.28 7.66
CA CYS A 470 18.22 -16.84 7.44
C CYS A 470 19.41 -16.08 8.02
N GLN A 471 19.79 -16.35 9.27
CA GLN A 471 20.92 -15.69 9.94
C GLN A 471 22.26 -15.96 9.24
N LYS A 472 22.42 -17.16 8.65
CA LYS A 472 23.59 -17.52 7.84
C LYS A 472 23.55 -16.94 6.42
N GLY A 473 22.50 -16.19 6.07
CA GLY A 473 22.34 -15.59 4.74
C GLY A 473 22.11 -16.61 3.62
N ARG A 474 21.68 -17.84 3.92
CA ARG A 474 21.55 -18.92 2.92
C ARG A 474 20.54 -18.64 1.83
N PHE A 475 19.51 -17.85 2.14
CA PHE A 475 18.47 -17.50 1.17
C PHE A 475 18.87 -16.33 0.26
N LYS A 476 19.92 -15.56 0.60
CA LYS A 476 20.36 -14.45 -0.23
C LYS A 476 20.94 -14.95 -1.56
N GLY A 477 20.33 -14.55 -2.66
CA GLY A 477 20.65 -15.01 -4.01
C GLY A 477 20.04 -16.37 -4.37
N MET A 478 19.20 -16.95 -3.51
CA MET A 478 18.51 -18.20 -3.83
C MET A 478 17.50 -17.97 -4.96
N LEU A 479 17.56 -18.77 -6.01
CA LEU A 479 16.63 -18.68 -7.14
C LEU A 479 15.40 -19.57 -6.92
N PHE A 480 14.26 -19.12 -7.44
CA PHE A 480 13.08 -19.95 -7.65
C PHE A 480 13.29 -20.77 -8.90
N ASN A 481 13.78 -22.00 -8.71
CA ASN A 481 14.17 -22.86 -9.81
C ASN A 481 13.00 -23.63 -10.41
N ARG A 482 11.85 -23.64 -9.74
CA ARG A 482 10.65 -24.26 -10.27
C ARG A 482 9.41 -23.48 -9.85
N VAL A 483 8.55 -23.20 -10.83
CA VAL A 483 7.29 -22.49 -10.66
C VAL A 483 6.21 -23.27 -11.40
N ILE A 484 5.34 -23.95 -10.66
CA ILE A 484 4.23 -24.72 -11.22
C ILE A 484 2.93 -23.99 -10.85
N LYS A 485 2.21 -23.51 -11.86
CA LYS A 485 0.92 -22.82 -11.71
C LYS A 485 -0.11 -23.70 -11.01
N ASN A 486 -0.93 -23.07 -10.17
CA ASN A 486 -1.92 -23.67 -9.27
C ASN A 486 -1.35 -24.79 -8.40
N PHE A 487 -0.08 -24.68 -8.02
CA PHE A 487 0.61 -25.73 -7.29
C PHE A 487 1.66 -25.18 -6.33
N VAL A 488 2.89 -24.96 -6.81
CA VAL A 488 4.00 -24.63 -5.90
C VAL A 488 5.11 -23.83 -6.60
N ILE A 489 5.66 -22.90 -5.83
CA ILE A 489 6.92 -22.22 -6.12
C ILE A 489 7.99 -22.86 -5.24
N GLN A 490 9.09 -23.28 -5.86
CA GLN A 490 10.21 -23.93 -5.19
C GLN A 490 11.49 -23.13 -5.38
N GLY A 491 12.08 -22.71 -4.26
CA GLY A 491 13.44 -22.20 -4.16
C GLY A 491 14.37 -23.23 -3.51
N GLY A 492 15.62 -23.32 -3.96
CA GLY A 492 16.58 -24.33 -3.47
C GLY A 492 17.44 -24.91 -4.59
N ASP A 493 18.16 -26.02 -4.34
CA ASP A 493 19.09 -26.60 -5.31
C ASP A 493 18.38 -27.52 -6.34
N VAL A 494 18.61 -27.28 -7.63
CA VAL A 494 18.03 -28.02 -8.77
C VAL A 494 18.55 -29.44 -8.89
N ASN A 495 19.78 -29.70 -8.43
CA ASN A 495 20.46 -30.98 -8.59
C ASN A 495 20.21 -31.95 -7.43
N ARG A 496 19.36 -31.55 -6.48
CA ARG A 496 19.09 -32.34 -5.29
C ARG A 496 18.04 -33.42 -5.60
N PRO A 497 18.36 -34.72 -5.46
CA PRO A 497 17.40 -35.79 -5.70
C PRO A 497 16.40 -35.79 -4.56
N GLY A 498 15.26 -35.15 -4.80
CA GLY A 498 14.16 -35.04 -3.86
C GLY A 498 12.85 -35.07 -4.61
N THR A 499 12.37 -36.27 -4.97
CA THR A 499 11.04 -36.53 -5.53
C THR A 499 10.63 -35.79 -6.82
N THR A 500 11.50 -34.95 -7.39
CA THR A 500 11.16 -33.87 -8.34
C THR A 500 10.50 -34.33 -9.64
N GLU A 501 10.70 -35.58 -10.07
CA GLU A 501 10.04 -36.15 -11.27
C GLU A 501 8.55 -36.47 -11.04
N ASP A 502 8.18 -36.98 -9.86
CA ASP A 502 6.78 -37.35 -9.52
C ASP A 502 5.88 -36.10 -9.46
N TRP A 503 6.39 -34.98 -8.94
CA TRP A 503 5.61 -33.73 -8.81
C TRP A 503 5.34 -33.03 -10.13
N THR A 504 6.30 -33.04 -11.08
CA THR A 504 6.11 -32.51 -12.44
C THR A 504 4.99 -33.24 -13.19
N SER A 505 4.88 -34.56 -12.98
CA SER A 505 3.82 -35.36 -13.61
C SER A 505 2.44 -35.07 -12.99
N ARG A 506 2.38 -34.80 -11.67
CA ARG A 506 1.14 -34.49 -10.94
C ARG A 506 0.68 -33.04 -11.14
N GLY A 507 1.58 -32.07 -11.27
CA GLY A 507 1.23 -30.69 -11.61
C GLY A 507 0.43 -30.61 -12.91
N LYS A 508 0.71 -31.50 -13.88
CA LYS A 508 -0.11 -31.63 -15.11
C LYS A 508 -1.54 -32.16 -14.87
N HIS A 509 -1.77 -32.95 -13.83
CA HIS A 509 -3.11 -33.46 -13.45
C HIS A 509 -3.91 -32.48 -12.59
N TYR A 510 -3.26 -31.68 -11.75
CA TYR A 510 -3.92 -30.70 -10.88
C TYR A 510 -4.40 -29.44 -11.59
N ASN A 511 -3.92 -29.16 -12.82
CA ASN A 511 -4.51 -28.15 -13.70
C ASN A 511 -5.94 -28.50 -14.17
N GLN A 512 -6.54 -29.62 -13.74
CA GLN A 512 -7.78 -30.15 -14.33
C GLN A 512 -8.85 -30.69 -13.36
N LEU A 513 -8.70 -30.58 -12.03
CA LEU A 513 -9.66 -31.21 -11.09
C LEU A 513 -10.02 -30.35 -9.86
N ASP A 514 -11.33 -30.24 -9.61
CA ASP A 514 -11.92 -29.84 -8.33
C ASP A 514 -11.73 -30.96 -7.30
N THR A 515 -11.01 -30.70 -6.20
CA THR A 515 -10.95 -31.67 -5.10
C THR A 515 -10.92 -31.00 -3.73
N SER A 516 -11.63 -31.63 -2.79
CA SER A 516 -11.73 -31.30 -1.35
C SER A 516 -10.37 -31.08 -0.67
N LEU A 517 -10.24 -29.98 0.07
CA LEU A 517 -8.96 -29.38 0.47
C LEU A 517 -8.66 -29.57 1.96
N LYS A 518 -7.44 -30.02 2.28
CA LYS A 518 -6.90 -30.09 3.66
C LYS A 518 -5.84 -29.02 3.94
N HIS A 519 -5.43 -28.24 2.93
CA HIS A 519 -4.45 -27.17 3.02
C HIS A 519 -4.97 -25.92 2.34
N GLU A 520 -4.67 -24.77 2.90
CA GLU A 520 -4.98 -23.46 2.31
C GLU A 520 -3.86 -23.07 1.32
N ALA A 521 -4.14 -22.14 0.41
CA ALA A 521 -3.11 -21.54 -0.45
C ALA A 521 -2.10 -20.76 0.41
N PHE A 522 -0.95 -20.42 -0.18
CA PHE A 522 0.06 -19.55 0.43
C PHE A 522 0.73 -20.11 1.69
N MET A 523 0.86 -21.43 1.77
CA MET A 523 1.56 -22.11 2.86
C MET A 523 3.05 -22.20 2.55
N LEU A 524 3.86 -21.93 3.58
CA LEU A 524 5.31 -22.03 3.53
C LEU A 524 5.75 -23.40 4.05
N GLY A 525 6.54 -24.12 3.26
CA GLY A 525 6.96 -25.47 3.58
C GLY A 525 8.41 -25.77 3.21
N THR A 526 8.92 -26.86 3.77
CA THR A 526 10.19 -27.47 3.36
C THR A 526 10.00 -28.95 3.09
N SER A 527 10.93 -29.60 2.39
CA SER A 527 10.85 -31.04 2.12
C SER A 527 10.96 -31.84 3.43
N LYS A 528 10.13 -32.88 3.60
CA LYS A 528 10.25 -33.84 4.72
C LYS A 528 11.49 -34.71 4.60
N VAL A 529 11.91 -34.99 3.37
CA VAL A 529 13.11 -35.77 3.10
C VAL A 529 14.28 -34.83 3.30
N LYS A 530 15.01 -35.00 4.40
CA LYS A 530 16.30 -34.34 4.63
C LYS A 530 17.38 -35.11 3.85
N PRO A 531 17.98 -34.53 2.81
CA PRO A 531 19.06 -35.20 2.09
C PRO A 531 20.40 -35.00 2.80
N ASP A 532 21.29 -35.97 2.63
CA ASP A 532 22.66 -35.89 3.11
C ASP A 532 23.35 -34.65 2.50
N GLY A 533 23.80 -33.72 3.35
CA GLY A 533 24.48 -32.47 2.92
C GLY A 533 23.83 -31.15 3.36
N GLY A 534 22.73 -31.18 4.13
CA GLY A 534 22.31 -30.05 4.98
C GLY A 534 21.92 -28.76 4.23
N GLY A 535 20.86 -28.81 3.42
CA GLY A 535 20.32 -27.66 2.68
C GLY A 535 18.82 -27.54 2.87
N PHE A 536 18.27 -26.34 2.66
CA PHE A 536 16.89 -26.01 2.98
C PHE A 536 16.15 -25.64 1.69
N ASP A 537 15.24 -26.50 1.25
CA ASP A 537 14.34 -26.19 0.13
C ASP A 537 13.16 -25.39 0.66
N LEU A 538 12.82 -24.30 -0.03
CA LEU A 538 11.70 -23.43 0.30
C LEU A 538 10.56 -23.68 -0.68
N PHE A 539 9.40 -24.08 -0.17
CA PHE A 539 8.18 -24.23 -0.94
C PHE A 539 7.18 -23.17 -0.50
N ILE A 540 6.55 -22.52 -1.47
CA ILE A 540 5.38 -21.67 -1.27
C ILE A 540 4.25 -22.27 -2.10
N THR A 541 3.17 -22.70 -1.46
CA THR A 541 1.99 -23.20 -2.18
C THR A 541 1.21 -22.03 -2.76
N THR A 542 0.66 -22.19 -3.95
CA THR A 542 -0.17 -21.18 -4.61
C THR A 542 -1.62 -21.63 -4.75
N ALA A 543 -1.87 -22.92 -4.56
CA ALA A 543 -3.19 -23.50 -4.47
C ALA A 543 -3.29 -24.45 -3.26
N PRO A 544 -4.52 -24.69 -2.78
CA PRO A 544 -4.82 -25.78 -1.86
C PRO A 544 -4.46 -27.16 -2.43
N ILE A 545 -3.54 -27.90 -1.80
CA ILE A 545 -3.10 -29.21 -2.33
C ILE A 545 -3.14 -30.30 -1.26
N PRO A 546 -4.04 -31.30 -1.41
CA PRO A 546 -4.24 -32.35 -0.40
C PRO A 546 -3.09 -33.37 -0.32
N ASP A 547 -2.35 -33.60 -1.41
CA ASP A 547 -1.25 -34.60 -1.44
C ASP A 547 0.10 -34.03 -0.98
N LEU A 548 0.23 -32.70 -0.86
CA LEU A 548 1.50 -32.06 -0.46
C LEU A 548 1.88 -32.42 0.98
N THR A 549 0.87 -32.65 1.83
CA THR A 549 1.01 -32.87 3.28
C THR A 549 1.94 -34.03 3.61
N GLU A 550 1.96 -35.08 2.78
CA GLU A 550 2.78 -36.26 3.04
C GLU A 550 4.27 -36.03 2.77
N LYS A 551 4.59 -35.03 1.94
CA LYS A 551 5.96 -34.83 1.43
C LYS A 551 6.62 -33.51 1.84
N ILE A 552 5.86 -32.49 2.26
CA ILE A 552 6.39 -31.25 2.83
C ILE A 552 6.01 -31.05 4.31
N ASN A 553 6.90 -30.45 5.09
CA ASN A 553 6.61 -29.92 6.41
C ASN A 553 6.21 -28.46 6.26
N VAL A 554 4.94 -28.15 6.49
CA VAL A 554 4.45 -26.77 6.55
C VAL A 554 4.93 -26.15 7.86
N PHE A 555 5.57 -24.98 7.78
CA PHE A 555 6.14 -24.28 8.94
C PHE A 555 5.77 -22.80 8.99
N GLY A 556 4.96 -22.31 8.05
CA GLY A 556 4.44 -20.96 8.08
C GLY A 556 3.38 -20.73 7.01
N ARG A 557 2.89 -19.50 6.94
CA ARG A 557 2.01 -19.00 5.88
C ARG A 557 2.45 -17.63 5.43
N VAL A 558 2.15 -17.27 4.19
CA VAL A 558 2.22 -15.87 3.75
C VAL A 558 1.10 -15.09 4.43
N ILE A 559 1.40 -13.87 4.83
CA ILE A 559 0.46 -12.94 5.47
C ILE A 559 0.48 -11.55 4.82
N LYS A 560 1.50 -11.22 4.02
CA LYS A 560 1.56 -10.07 3.10
C LYS A 560 2.40 -10.46 1.88
N GLY A 561 2.09 -9.93 0.70
CA GLY A 561 2.82 -10.25 -0.53
C GLY A 561 2.32 -11.51 -1.24
N GLU A 562 1.05 -11.89 -1.06
CA GLU A 562 0.41 -12.98 -1.82
C GLU A 562 0.35 -12.67 -3.32
N ASP A 563 0.10 -11.40 -3.67
CA ASP A 563 0.21 -10.82 -5.00
C ASP A 563 1.61 -11.04 -5.59
N ILE A 564 2.67 -10.84 -4.80
CA ILE A 564 4.05 -11.11 -5.23
C ILE A 564 4.29 -12.61 -5.46
N VAL A 565 3.75 -13.46 -4.58
CA VAL A 565 3.82 -14.92 -4.75
C VAL A 565 3.15 -15.33 -6.07
N GLN A 566 1.97 -14.78 -6.38
CA GLN A 566 1.26 -15.04 -7.63
C GLN A 566 1.96 -14.42 -8.84
N GLU A 567 2.56 -13.24 -8.72
CA GLU A 567 3.36 -12.66 -9.80
C GLU A 567 4.56 -13.55 -10.15
N ILE A 568 5.19 -14.15 -9.13
CA ILE A 568 6.24 -15.15 -9.33
C ILE A 568 5.68 -16.42 -9.95
N GLU A 569 4.45 -16.81 -9.61
CA GLU A 569 3.76 -17.97 -10.19
C GLU A 569 3.47 -17.82 -11.69
N GLU A 570 3.04 -16.63 -12.10
CA GLU A 570 2.56 -16.36 -13.46
C GLU A 570 3.69 -16.18 -14.48
N VAL A 571 4.95 -16.19 -14.04
CA VAL A 571 6.08 -16.02 -14.95
C VAL A 571 6.18 -17.13 -15.98
N ASP A 572 6.65 -16.73 -17.17
CA ASP A 572 6.97 -17.65 -18.24
C ASP A 572 7.99 -18.71 -17.79
N THR A 573 7.61 -19.98 -17.90
CA THR A 573 8.48 -21.12 -17.59
C THR A 573 8.81 -21.96 -18.83
N ASP A 574 9.87 -22.76 -18.73
CA ASP A 574 10.23 -23.77 -19.73
C ASP A 574 9.46 -25.10 -19.52
N GLU A 575 9.75 -26.11 -20.34
CA GLU A 575 9.10 -27.44 -20.26
C GLU A 575 9.35 -28.18 -18.92
N HIS A 576 10.33 -27.71 -18.13
CA HIS A 576 10.68 -28.23 -16.82
C HIS A 576 10.20 -27.31 -15.68
N TYR A 577 9.30 -26.37 -15.98
CA TYR A 577 8.74 -25.38 -15.06
C TYR A 577 9.77 -24.42 -14.47
N ARG A 578 10.92 -24.20 -15.14
CA ARG A 578 11.93 -23.23 -14.70
C ARG A 578 11.61 -21.86 -15.28
N PRO A 579 11.61 -20.77 -14.48
CA PRO A 579 11.41 -19.42 -15.00
C PRO A 579 12.42 -19.06 -16.10
N LYS A 580 11.93 -18.53 -17.23
CA LYS A 580 12.79 -18.08 -18.35
C LYS A 580 13.68 -16.90 -17.97
N ALA A 581 13.16 -16.03 -17.10
CA ALA A 581 13.92 -14.97 -16.45
C ALA A 581 14.20 -15.39 -15.00
N PRO A 582 15.44 -15.24 -14.50
CA PRO A 582 15.78 -15.65 -13.15
C PRO A 582 15.07 -14.76 -12.12
N ILE A 583 14.41 -15.40 -11.17
CA ILE A 583 13.74 -14.77 -10.04
C ILE A 583 14.35 -15.35 -8.78
N GLY A 584 14.67 -14.52 -7.81
CA GLY A 584 15.29 -14.99 -6.59
C GLY A 584 15.06 -14.09 -5.39
N ILE A 585 15.43 -14.64 -4.24
CA ILE A 585 15.39 -13.99 -2.95
C ILE A 585 16.63 -13.10 -2.84
N THR A 586 16.43 -11.81 -2.62
CA THR A 586 17.50 -10.83 -2.42
C THR A 586 17.95 -10.77 -0.97
N GLU A 587 17.02 -10.92 -0.03
CA GLU A 587 17.27 -10.89 1.41
C GLU A 587 16.12 -11.54 2.18
N VAL A 588 16.38 -12.05 3.39
CA VAL A 588 15.34 -12.45 4.34
C VAL A 588 15.58 -11.79 5.69
N THR A 589 14.58 -11.05 6.17
CA THR A 589 14.64 -10.31 7.44
C THR A 589 13.70 -10.93 8.46
N LEU A 590 14.23 -11.35 9.61
CA LEU A 590 13.42 -11.90 10.70
C LEU A 590 12.83 -10.78 11.56
N LYS A 591 11.53 -10.88 11.87
CA LYS A 591 10.77 -9.89 12.64
C LYS A 591 10.01 -10.55 13.79
N GLN A 592 9.85 -9.80 14.86
CA GLN A 592 9.11 -10.25 16.05
C GLN A 592 7.67 -9.70 16.09
N LYS A 593 7.49 -8.51 15.53
CA LYS A 593 6.21 -7.85 15.26
C LYS A 593 6.26 -7.28 13.84
N LEU A 594 5.10 -7.16 13.21
CA LEU A 594 4.98 -6.66 11.83
C LEU A 594 5.42 -5.21 11.70
#